data_AF-A0A975B3V6-F1
#
_entry.id   AF-A0A975B3V6-F1
#
_cell.length_a   1.000
_cell.length_b   1.000
_cell.length_c   1.000
_cell.angle_alpha   90.00
_cell.angle_beta   90.00
_cell.angle_gamma   90.00
#
_symmetry.space_group_name_H-M   'P 1'
#
loop_
_entity.id
_entity.type
_entity.pdbx_description
1 polymer ?
#
loop_
_entity_poly.entity_id
_entity_poly.type
_entity_poly.pdbx_seq_one_letter_code
_entity_poly.pdbx_strand_id
1 'polypeptide(L)'
;MYKVSWDRKNNSILLDDKTDEKDQIVPPRPVFFEELNLLGFNKYWDYPKTDAPLLWSIGRRYFYKGGCIAEAKGGNIYESPELIVTYKGRLKPVDVDRMIRKNKESLYVIQNEAIDFVQDTYKKHKEKVDYTAVAFSGGKDSQVVLDIVSRVLGPDEYVVIFTDTGMEIPFTHENVEKTREIYQELCLVGSLQGSKSHYV
;
A
#
# COMPACT_ATOMS: atom_id res chain seq x y z
N MET A 1 -6.85 15.03 7.80
CA MET A 1 -6.52 13.97 6.81
C MET A 1 -5.99 14.64 5.55
N TYR A 2 -4.81 14.26 5.08
CA TYR A 2 -4.20 14.86 3.89
C TYR A 2 -5.02 14.59 2.63
N LYS A 3 -5.06 15.56 1.73
CA LYS A 3 -5.66 15.41 0.41
C LYS A 3 -4.61 14.86 -0.55
N VAL A 4 -5.06 14.03 -1.50
CA VAL A 4 -4.21 13.50 -2.56
C VAL A 4 -4.40 14.36 -3.81
N SER A 5 -3.30 14.70 -4.48
CA SER A 5 -3.32 15.42 -5.77
C SER A 5 -2.25 14.88 -6.73
N TRP A 6 -2.35 15.24 -8.01
CA TRP A 6 -1.42 14.79 -9.05
C TRP A 6 -0.15 15.65 -9.12
N ASP A 7 1.03 15.02 -9.05
CA ASP A 7 2.28 15.59 -9.56
C ASP A 7 2.40 15.33 -11.06
N ARG A 8 1.78 16.20 -11.86
CA ARG A 8 1.77 16.08 -13.33
C ARG A 8 3.17 16.09 -13.94
N LYS A 9 4.14 16.76 -13.31
CA LYS A 9 5.50 16.84 -13.83
C LYS A 9 6.22 15.49 -13.77
N ASN A 10 5.99 14.73 -12.69
CA ASN A 10 6.73 13.50 -12.40
C ASN A 10 5.91 12.22 -12.52
N ASN A 11 4.65 12.32 -12.98
CA ASN A 11 3.72 11.19 -13.05
C ASN A 11 3.55 10.52 -11.67
N SER A 12 3.50 11.30 -10.60
CA SER A 12 3.38 10.79 -9.23
C SER A 12 2.23 11.45 -8.49
N ILE A 13 2.06 11.13 -7.21
CA ILE A 13 1.06 11.73 -6.33
C ILE A 13 1.71 12.57 -5.23
N LEU A 14 0.98 13.56 -4.72
CA LEU A 14 1.36 14.40 -3.59
C LEU A 14 0.30 14.34 -2.49
N LEU A 15 0.77 14.39 -1.25
CA LEU A 15 -0.02 14.51 -0.03
C LEU A 15 0.13 15.94 0.50
N ASP A 16 -0.95 16.70 0.46
CA ASP A 16 -0.94 18.11 0.85
C ASP A 16 -2.22 18.45 1.62
N ASP A 17 -2.08 19.23 2.69
CA ASP A 17 -3.16 19.71 3.56
C ASP A 17 -3.84 20.96 2.98
N LYS A 18 -3.17 21.68 2.08
CA LYS A 18 -3.61 22.95 1.48
C LYS A 18 -4.20 22.80 0.08
N THR A 19 -4.28 21.59 -0.45
CA THR A 19 -4.90 21.36 -1.77
C THR A 19 -6.37 21.80 -1.75
N ASP A 20 -6.75 22.65 -2.71
CA ASP A 20 -8.13 23.04 -2.93
C ASP A 20 -9.00 21.80 -3.15
N GLU A 21 -10.24 21.78 -2.62
CA GLU A 21 -11.14 20.62 -2.76
C GLU A 21 -11.35 20.21 -4.22
N LYS A 22 -11.23 21.16 -5.15
CA LYS A 22 -11.38 20.93 -6.60
C LYS A 22 -10.24 20.10 -7.21
N ASP A 23 -9.06 20.13 -6.61
CA ASP A 23 -7.86 19.42 -7.09
C ASP A 23 -7.62 18.11 -6.34
N GLN A 24 -8.46 17.81 -5.34
CA GLN A 24 -8.44 16.57 -4.61
C GLN A 24 -8.88 15.40 -5.51
N ILE A 25 -8.10 14.32 -5.48
CA ILE A 25 -8.44 13.07 -6.15
C ILE A 25 -8.71 11.96 -5.14
N VAL A 26 -9.50 10.97 -5.56
CA VAL A 26 -9.58 9.69 -4.87
C VAL A 26 -8.19 9.04 -4.92
N PRO A 27 -7.67 8.46 -3.81
CA PRO A 27 -6.36 7.81 -3.79
C PRO A 27 -6.22 6.80 -4.94
N PRO A 28 -5.32 7.05 -5.91
CA PRO A 28 -5.19 6.19 -7.07
C PRO A 28 -4.33 4.97 -6.75
N ARG A 29 -4.61 3.86 -7.44
CA ARG A 29 -3.81 2.64 -7.34
C ARG A 29 -2.71 2.63 -8.42
N PRO A 30 -1.47 2.28 -8.09
CA PRO A 30 -0.42 2.11 -9.09
C PRO A 30 -0.76 0.96 -10.06
N VAL A 31 -0.39 1.14 -11.33
CA VAL A 31 -0.62 0.15 -12.39
C VAL A 31 0.73 -0.25 -12.98
N PHE A 32 0.97 -1.55 -12.99
CA PHE A 32 2.21 -2.17 -13.46
C PHE A 32 2.00 -2.77 -14.87
N PHE A 33 3.09 -3.13 -15.53
CA PHE A 33 3.05 -3.60 -16.92
C PHE A 33 2.28 -4.92 -17.06
N GLU A 34 2.22 -5.75 -16.01
CA GLU A 34 1.48 -7.01 -15.96
C GLU A 34 -0.02 -6.78 -16.11
N GLU A 35 -0.57 -5.80 -15.39
CA GLU A 35 -1.97 -5.41 -15.54
C GLU A 35 -2.25 -4.88 -16.96
N LEU A 36 -1.34 -4.06 -17.50
CA LEU A 36 -1.49 -3.53 -18.85
C LEU A 36 -1.46 -4.63 -19.91
N ASN A 37 -0.60 -5.63 -19.74
CA ASN A 37 -0.57 -6.82 -20.59
C ASN A 37 -1.85 -7.64 -20.46
N LEU A 38 -2.30 -7.88 -19.23
CA LEU A 38 -3.51 -8.66 -18.93
C LEU A 38 -4.74 -8.07 -19.62
N LEU A 39 -4.86 -6.74 -19.62
CA LEU A 39 -5.98 -6.04 -20.24
C LEU A 39 -5.84 -5.86 -21.75
N GLY A 40 -4.64 -6.08 -22.31
CA GLY A 40 -4.39 -5.95 -23.75
C GLY A 40 -3.96 -4.54 -24.21
N PHE A 41 -3.47 -3.69 -23.31
CA PHE A 41 -2.96 -2.35 -23.65
C PHE A 41 -1.69 -2.39 -24.53
N ASN A 42 -0.99 -3.52 -24.56
CA ASN A 42 0.17 -3.75 -25.43
C ASN A 42 -0.19 -3.64 -26.94
N LYS A 43 -1.47 -3.72 -27.30
CA LYS A 43 -1.93 -3.47 -28.69
C LYS A 43 -1.93 -1.98 -29.06
N TYR A 44 -1.94 -1.08 -28.07
CA TYR A 44 -2.08 0.36 -28.26
C TYR A 44 -0.83 1.15 -27.88
N TRP A 45 -0.08 0.69 -26.86
CA TRP A 45 1.09 1.38 -26.33
C TRP A 45 2.30 0.46 -26.25
N ASP A 46 3.47 1.08 -26.42
CA ASP A 46 4.77 0.50 -26.08
C ASP A 46 5.20 1.03 -24.70
N TYR A 47 5.50 0.12 -23.78
CA TYR A 47 5.91 0.43 -22.41
C TYR A 47 6.91 -0.59 -21.86
N PRO A 48 7.83 -0.16 -20.97
CA PRO A 48 8.87 -1.03 -20.46
C PRO A 48 8.31 -2.02 -19.43
N LYS A 49 8.88 -3.23 -19.40
CA LYS A 49 8.58 -4.26 -18.40
C LYS A 49 9.49 -4.04 -17.20
N THR A 50 8.97 -3.37 -16.18
CA THR A 50 9.73 -2.93 -15.00
C THR A 50 8.93 -3.15 -13.73
N ASP A 51 9.62 -3.31 -12.60
CA ASP A 51 8.97 -3.47 -11.29
C ASP A 51 8.41 -2.15 -10.73
N ALA A 52 8.64 -1.03 -11.42
CA ALA A 52 8.05 0.25 -11.09
C ALA A 52 6.71 0.45 -11.82
N PRO A 53 5.74 1.13 -11.19
CA PRO A 53 4.46 1.41 -11.83
C PRO A 53 4.65 2.39 -12.99
N LEU A 54 3.79 2.27 -14.00
CA LEU A 54 3.84 3.08 -15.22
C LEU A 54 2.79 4.19 -15.21
N LEU A 55 1.64 3.92 -14.59
CA LEU A 55 0.49 4.79 -14.57
C LEU A 55 -0.36 4.53 -13.33
N TRP A 56 -1.47 5.25 -13.23
CA TRP A 56 -2.35 5.22 -12.07
C TRP A 56 -3.77 4.87 -12.47
N SER A 57 -4.52 4.19 -11.60
CA SER A 57 -5.93 3.87 -11.84
C SER A 57 -6.84 4.43 -10.75
N ILE A 58 -8.00 4.96 -11.17
CA ILE A 58 -9.12 5.31 -10.29
C ILE A 58 -10.36 4.64 -10.87
N GLY A 59 -10.83 3.57 -10.22
CA GLY A 59 -11.85 2.69 -10.77
C GLY A 59 -11.34 2.04 -12.05
N ARG A 60 -12.06 2.24 -13.16
CA ARG A 60 -11.70 1.69 -14.49
C ARG A 60 -11.02 2.69 -15.42
N ARG A 61 -10.63 3.86 -14.89
CA ARG A 61 -9.95 4.92 -15.64
C ARG A 61 -8.47 4.94 -15.30
N TYR A 62 -7.66 5.13 -16.33
CA TYR A 62 -6.20 5.10 -16.29
C TYR A 62 -5.64 6.48 -16.54
N PHE A 63 -4.72 6.91 -15.67
CA PHE A 63 -4.19 8.26 -15.61
C PHE A 63 -2.68 8.25 -15.78
N TYR A 64 -2.19 9.14 -16.63
CA TYR A 64 -0.77 9.40 -16.82
C TYR A 64 -0.53 10.90 -16.72
N LYS A 65 0.37 11.31 -15.81
CA LYS A 65 0.65 12.72 -15.50
C LYS A 65 -0.61 13.52 -15.14
N GLY A 66 -1.55 12.88 -14.46
CA GLY A 66 -2.85 13.44 -14.06
C GLY A 66 -3.90 13.57 -15.17
N GLY A 67 -3.57 13.23 -16.42
CA GLY A 67 -4.53 13.16 -17.51
C GLY A 67 -5.12 11.77 -17.63
N CYS A 68 -6.43 11.66 -17.79
CA CYS A 68 -7.09 10.38 -18.11
C CYS A 68 -6.73 9.97 -19.55
N ILE A 69 -6.00 8.87 -19.72
CA ILE A 69 -5.46 8.41 -21.00
C ILE A 69 -6.14 7.15 -21.54
N ALA A 70 -6.85 6.42 -20.68
CA ALA A 70 -7.68 5.30 -21.08
C ALA A 70 -8.79 4.99 -20.08
N GLU A 71 -9.76 4.23 -20.55
CA GLU A 71 -10.84 3.67 -19.75
C GLU A 71 -11.15 2.25 -20.21
N ALA A 72 -11.29 1.32 -19.27
CA ALA A 72 -11.79 -0.03 -19.54
C ALA A 72 -13.30 -0.10 -19.27
N LYS A 73 -14.07 -0.57 -20.24
CA LYS A 73 -15.53 -0.74 -20.12
C LYS A 73 -15.92 -2.21 -20.23
N GLY A 74 -16.96 -2.60 -19.48
CA GLY A 74 -17.38 -4.00 -19.40
C GLY A 74 -16.32 -4.88 -18.74
N GLY A 75 -16.14 -6.08 -19.28
CA GLY A 75 -15.21 -7.08 -18.74
C GLY A 75 -15.79 -7.88 -17.59
N ASN A 76 -15.73 -9.21 -17.70
CA ASN A 76 -16.09 -10.16 -16.66
C ASN A 76 -15.20 -11.42 -16.78
N ILE A 77 -15.52 -12.49 -16.08
CA ILE A 77 -14.74 -13.74 -16.10
C ILE A 77 -14.78 -14.49 -17.45
N TYR A 78 -15.71 -14.14 -18.34
CA TYR A 78 -15.90 -14.76 -19.66
C TYR A 78 -15.55 -13.81 -20.81
N GLU A 79 -15.62 -12.50 -20.60
CA GLU A 79 -15.50 -11.49 -21.65
C GLU A 79 -14.39 -10.49 -21.31
N SER A 80 -13.50 -10.24 -22.27
CA SER A 80 -12.49 -9.19 -22.15
C SER A 80 -13.14 -7.80 -22.16
N PRO A 81 -12.61 -6.83 -21.40
CA PRO A 81 -13.11 -5.45 -21.43
C PRO A 81 -12.81 -4.77 -22.77
N GLU A 82 -13.66 -3.82 -23.15
CA GLU A 82 -13.38 -2.89 -24.24
C GLU A 82 -12.47 -1.77 -23.72
N LEU A 83 -11.37 -1.51 -24.44
CA LEU A 83 -10.41 -0.46 -24.08
C LEU A 83 -10.61 0.79 -24.94
N ILE A 84 -10.95 1.89 -24.28
CA ILE A 84 -11.00 3.22 -24.90
C ILE A 84 -9.68 3.91 -24.59
N VAL A 85 -8.83 4.05 -25.60
CA VAL A 85 -7.49 4.64 -25.48
C VAL A 85 -7.42 5.96 -26.22
N THR A 86 -7.05 7.03 -25.53
CA THR A 86 -6.94 8.39 -26.10
C THR A 86 -5.51 8.88 -26.28
N TYR A 87 -4.55 8.26 -25.58
CA TYR A 87 -3.13 8.64 -25.62
C TYR A 87 -2.34 7.85 -26.67
N LYS A 88 -1.36 8.49 -27.31
CA LYS A 88 -0.51 7.89 -28.37
C LYS A 88 1.00 7.95 -28.07
N GLY A 89 1.39 8.31 -26.85
CA GLY A 89 2.80 8.42 -26.48
C GLY A 89 3.35 7.16 -25.81
N ARG A 90 4.64 7.21 -25.44
CA ARG A 90 5.29 6.15 -24.64
C ARG A 90 5.17 6.43 -23.16
N LEU A 91 4.89 5.38 -22.40
CA LEU A 91 4.85 5.43 -20.95
C LEU A 91 6.27 5.33 -20.38
N LYS A 92 6.50 6.02 -19.26
CA LYS A 92 7.75 5.95 -18.51
C LYS A 92 7.46 5.51 -17.09
N PRO A 93 8.34 4.69 -16.48
CA PRO A 93 8.20 4.31 -15.08
C PRO A 93 8.13 5.52 -14.17
N VAL A 94 7.30 5.42 -13.14
CA VAL A 94 7.23 6.40 -12.06
C VAL A 94 8.48 6.26 -11.20
N ASP A 95 9.10 7.39 -10.87
CA ASP A 95 10.17 7.44 -9.88
C ASP A 95 9.55 7.41 -8.47
N VAL A 96 9.37 6.20 -7.94
CA VAL A 96 8.75 5.93 -6.65
C VAL A 96 9.58 6.54 -5.51
N ASP A 97 10.90 6.44 -5.56
CA ASP A 97 11.79 7.00 -4.53
C ASP A 97 11.67 8.53 -4.46
N ARG A 98 11.57 9.19 -5.61
CA ARG A 98 11.33 10.63 -5.65
C ARG A 98 9.94 11.00 -5.15
N MET A 99 8.92 10.21 -5.47
CA MET A 99 7.57 10.40 -4.94
C MET A 99 7.55 10.30 -3.41
N ILE A 100 8.22 9.29 -2.84
CA ILE A 100 8.34 9.11 -1.39
C ILE A 100 9.09 10.31 -0.77
N ARG A 101 10.22 10.72 -1.35
CA ARG A 101 11.00 11.88 -0.87
C ARG A 101 10.17 13.16 -0.84
N LYS A 102 9.32 13.40 -1.84
CA LYS A 102 8.44 14.57 -1.87
C LYS A 102 7.34 14.54 -0.82
N ASN A 103 6.86 13.35 -0.46
CA ASN A 103 5.79 13.17 0.51
C ASN A 103 6.30 12.91 1.93
N LYS A 104 7.61 12.96 2.15
CA LYS A 104 8.25 12.56 3.41
C LYS A 104 7.70 13.30 4.62
N GLU A 105 7.58 14.62 4.55
CA GLU A 105 7.08 15.44 5.67
C GLU A 105 5.61 15.11 5.99
N SER A 106 4.76 15.02 4.97
CA SER A 106 3.34 14.65 5.15
C SER A 106 3.18 13.25 5.72
N LEU A 107 3.96 12.27 5.22
CA LEU A 107 3.97 10.91 5.75
C LEU A 107 4.46 10.86 7.20
N TYR A 108 5.47 11.65 7.56
CA TYR A 108 5.97 11.73 8.92
C TYR A 108 4.90 12.21 9.90
N VAL A 109 4.11 13.22 9.53
CA VAL A 109 3.01 13.72 10.38
C VAL A 109 1.95 12.63 10.59
N ILE A 110 1.47 11.99 9.51
CA ILE A 110 0.44 10.93 9.62
C ILE A 110 0.98 9.74 10.41
N GLN A 111 2.26 9.39 10.22
CA GLN A 111 2.91 8.31 10.95
C GLN A 111 2.93 8.58 12.46
N ASN A 112 3.32 9.77 12.89
CA ASN A 112 3.34 10.11 14.31
C ASN A 112 1.92 10.13 14.91
N GLU A 113 0.93 10.67 14.18
CA GLU A 113 -0.48 10.62 14.60
C GLU A 113 -0.94 9.17 14.82
N ALA A 114 -0.56 8.24 13.93
CA ALA A 114 -0.89 6.82 14.08
C ALA A 114 -0.14 6.15 15.24
N ILE A 115 1.13 6.50 15.47
CA ILE A 115 1.93 6.04 16.62
C ILE A 115 1.28 6.46 17.94
N ASP A 116 0.93 7.75 18.07
CA ASP A 116 0.28 8.30 19.25
C ASP A 116 -1.07 7.61 19.49
N PHE A 117 -1.86 7.42 18.43
CA PHE A 117 -3.14 6.71 18.50
C PHE A 117 -3.00 5.28 19.04
N VAL A 118 -2.02 4.51 18.54
CA VAL A 118 -1.75 3.15 19.02
C VAL A 118 -1.32 3.18 20.48
N GLN A 119 -0.42 4.09 20.86
CA GLN A 119 0.09 4.19 22.23
C GLN A 119 -1.02 4.53 23.24
N ASP A 120 -1.87 5.49 22.90
CA ASP A 120 -2.98 5.92 23.76
C ASP A 120 -4.05 4.84 23.88
N THR A 121 -4.36 4.17 22.76
CA THR A 121 -5.31 3.04 22.75
C THR A 121 -4.79 1.91 23.62
N TYR A 122 -3.52 1.55 23.49
CA TYR A 122 -2.91 0.50 24.31
C TYR A 122 -2.95 0.86 25.80
N LYS A 123 -2.49 2.04 26.20
CA LYS A 123 -2.52 2.48 27.61
C LYS A 123 -3.92 2.45 28.21
N LYS A 124 -4.94 2.83 27.44
CA LYS A 124 -6.34 2.89 27.90
C LYS A 124 -6.96 1.50 28.14
N HIS A 125 -6.48 0.49 27.44
CA HIS A 125 -7.09 -0.84 27.39
C HIS A 125 -6.26 -1.97 27.99
N LYS A 126 -4.93 -1.82 28.14
CA LYS A 126 -4.04 -2.89 28.60
C LYS A 126 -4.41 -3.53 29.95
N GLU A 127 -5.01 -2.77 30.87
CA GLU A 127 -5.45 -3.29 32.18
C GLU A 127 -6.86 -3.89 32.16
N LYS A 128 -7.54 -3.83 31.01
CA LYS A 128 -8.95 -4.26 30.82
C LYS A 128 -9.08 -5.50 29.95
N VAL A 129 -7.98 -5.98 29.37
CA VAL A 129 -7.95 -7.11 28.45
C VAL A 129 -6.80 -8.02 28.83
N ASP A 130 -6.95 -9.33 28.58
CA ASP A 130 -5.88 -10.29 28.84
C ASP A 130 -4.74 -10.17 27.82
N TYR A 131 -5.07 -9.86 26.56
CA TYR A 131 -4.10 -9.74 25.47
C TYR A 131 -4.49 -8.62 24.51
N THR A 132 -3.48 -7.95 23.95
CA THR A 132 -3.64 -7.05 22.80
C THR A 132 -3.37 -7.83 21.53
N ALA A 133 -4.32 -7.85 20.59
CA ALA A 133 -4.17 -8.55 19.32
C ALA A 133 -4.12 -7.58 18.14
N VAL A 134 -3.18 -7.83 17.22
CA VAL A 134 -3.07 -7.14 15.94
C VAL A 134 -3.62 -8.06 14.86
N ALA A 135 -4.77 -7.70 14.30
CA ALA A 135 -5.34 -8.43 13.18
C ALA A 135 -4.50 -8.20 11.92
N PHE A 136 -3.99 -9.28 11.33
CA PHE A 136 -3.17 -9.26 10.14
C PHE A 136 -3.83 -10.07 9.02
N SER A 137 -3.87 -9.50 7.81
CA SER A 137 -4.51 -10.14 6.65
C SER A 137 -3.54 -10.51 5.53
N GLY A 138 -2.24 -10.25 5.70
CA GLY A 138 -1.25 -10.37 4.63
C GLY A 138 -1.33 -9.27 3.57
N GLY A 139 -2.17 -8.24 3.78
CA GLY A 139 -2.35 -7.12 2.85
C GLY A 139 -1.50 -5.89 3.23
N LYS A 140 -1.44 -4.91 2.31
CA LYS A 140 -0.65 -3.67 2.52
C LYS A 140 -1.08 -2.86 3.76
N ASP A 141 -2.37 -2.79 4.04
CA ASP A 141 -2.89 -1.92 5.12
C ASP A 141 -2.60 -2.55 6.48
N SER A 142 -2.86 -3.86 6.62
CA SER A 142 -2.54 -4.61 7.83
C SER A 142 -1.04 -4.73 8.05
N GLN A 143 -0.22 -4.77 7.00
CA GLN A 143 1.24 -4.69 7.10
C GLN A 143 1.73 -3.37 7.69
N VAL A 144 1.15 -2.24 7.26
CA VAL A 144 1.48 -0.92 7.81
C VAL A 144 1.04 -0.81 9.27
N VAL A 145 -0.14 -1.33 9.62
CA VAL A 145 -0.61 -1.38 11.02
C VAL A 145 0.35 -2.19 11.89
N LEU A 146 0.76 -3.38 11.44
CA LEU A 146 1.72 -4.21 12.16
C LEU A 146 3.07 -3.51 12.34
N ASP A 147 3.59 -2.87 11.30
CA ASP A 147 4.82 -2.07 11.38
C ASP A 147 4.70 -0.94 12.41
N ILE A 148 3.60 -0.19 12.41
CA ILE A 148 3.36 0.87 13.39
C ILE A 148 3.30 0.28 14.81
N VAL A 149 2.50 -0.77 15.04
CA VAL A 149 2.38 -1.39 16.37
C VAL A 149 3.72 -1.91 16.87
N SER A 150 4.50 -2.57 16.02
CA SER A 150 5.81 -3.12 16.39
C SER A 150 6.85 -2.07 16.80
N ARG A 151 6.66 -0.81 16.37
CA ARG A 151 7.52 0.32 16.76
C ARG A 151 7.10 0.95 18.08
N VAL A 152 5.85 0.74 18.49
CA VAL A 152 5.24 1.35 19.67
C VAL A 152 5.26 0.40 20.87
N LEU A 153 4.99 -0.88 20.64
CA LEU A 153 4.84 -1.91 21.67
C LEU A 153 5.99 -2.90 21.64
N GLY A 154 6.36 -3.41 22.82
CA GLY A 154 7.30 -4.50 22.97
C GLY A 154 6.77 -5.80 22.33
N PRO A 155 7.66 -6.71 21.87
CA PRO A 155 7.25 -7.97 21.24
C PRO A 155 6.37 -8.88 22.12
N ASP A 156 6.42 -8.72 23.44
CA ASP A 156 5.66 -9.47 24.44
C ASP A 156 4.34 -8.78 24.84
N GLU A 157 4.07 -7.57 24.34
CA GLU A 157 2.89 -6.77 24.68
C GLU A 157 1.69 -7.01 23.74
N TYR A 158 1.91 -7.69 22.61
CA TYR A 158 0.86 -7.98 21.64
C TYR A 158 1.07 -9.33 20.94
N VAL A 159 0.00 -9.85 20.36
CA VAL A 159 0.02 -11.03 19.49
C VAL A 159 -0.48 -10.66 18.10
N VAL A 160 0.06 -11.29 17.06
CA VAL A 160 -0.41 -11.11 15.68
C VAL A 160 -1.34 -12.26 15.33
N ILE A 161 -2.51 -11.96 14.77
CA ILE A 161 -3.50 -12.97 14.39
C ILE A 161 -3.78 -12.86 12.90
N PHE A 162 -3.42 -13.91 12.17
CA PHE A 162 -3.85 -14.15 10.79
C PHE A 162 -5.02 -15.15 10.78
N THR A 163 -6.15 -14.73 10.22
CA THR A 163 -7.34 -15.59 10.10
C THR A 163 -7.42 -16.15 8.69
N ASP A 164 -7.06 -17.42 8.54
CA ASP A 164 -7.16 -18.13 7.26
C ASP A 164 -8.60 -18.58 6.98
N THR A 165 -9.17 -18.12 5.88
CA THR A 165 -10.52 -18.50 5.43
C THR A 165 -10.52 -19.78 4.59
N GLY A 166 -9.36 -20.26 4.15
CA GLY A 166 -9.19 -21.30 3.15
C GLY A 166 -9.44 -20.84 1.71
N MET A 167 -9.76 -19.56 1.48
CA MET A 167 -9.99 -18.97 0.15
C MET A 167 -8.89 -17.99 -0.28
N GLU A 168 -7.83 -17.84 0.51
CA GLU A 168 -6.72 -16.95 0.20
C GLU A 168 -5.90 -17.49 -0.97
N ILE A 169 -5.35 -16.59 -1.77
CA ILE A 169 -4.45 -16.97 -2.85
C ILE A 169 -3.09 -17.41 -2.28
N PRO A 170 -2.34 -18.30 -2.96
CA PRO A 170 -1.05 -18.80 -2.47
C PRO A 170 -0.06 -17.69 -2.07
N PHE A 171 -0.06 -16.59 -2.83
CA PHE A 171 0.79 -15.43 -2.54
C PHE A 171 0.44 -14.73 -1.22
N THR A 172 -0.80 -14.81 -0.74
CA THR A 172 -1.17 -14.29 0.59
C THR A 172 -0.46 -15.08 1.68
N HIS A 173 -0.49 -16.42 1.61
CA HIS A 173 0.21 -17.28 2.57
C HIS A 173 1.73 -17.05 2.51
N GLU A 174 2.31 -16.96 1.31
CA GLU A 174 3.73 -16.66 1.14
C GLU A 174 4.10 -15.30 1.78
N ASN A 175 3.26 -14.28 1.61
CA ASN A 175 3.50 -12.98 2.22
C ASN A 175 3.38 -13.04 3.75
N VAL A 176 2.40 -13.77 4.28
CA VAL A 176 2.23 -13.96 5.73
C VAL A 176 3.45 -14.63 6.35
N GLU A 177 3.96 -15.71 5.73
CA GLU A 177 5.16 -16.40 6.23
C GLU A 177 6.41 -15.52 6.15
N LYS A 178 6.61 -14.79 5.04
CA LYS A 178 7.73 -13.83 4.93
C LYS A 178 7.65 -12.73 5.99
N THR A 179 6.47 -12.18 6.24
CA THR A 179 6.27 -11.19 7.30
C THR A 179 6.59 -11.81 8.66
N ARG A 180 6.13 -13.03 8.93
CA ARG A 180 6.45 -13.74 10.18
C ARG A 180 7.97 -13.88 10.37
N GLU A 181 8.70 -14.32 9.36
CA GLU A 181 10.16 -14.46 9.41
C GLU A 181 10.85 -13.12 9.70
N ILE A 182 10.50 -12.05 8.98
CA ILE A 182 11.09 -10.72 9.17
C ILE A 182 10.91 -10.21 10.60
N TYR A 183 9.70 -10.31 11.15
CA TYR A 183 9.42 -9.78 12.49
C TYR A 183 9.99 -10.67 13.59
N GLN A 184 10.10 -11.98 13.37
CA GLN A 184 10.83 -12.87 14.26
C GLN A 184 12.32 -12.50 14.32
N GLU A 185 12.96 -12.24 13.18
CA GLU A 185 14.36 -11.78 13.15
C GLU A 185 14.54 -10.43 13.85
N LEU A 186 13.66 -9.46 13.59
CA LEU A 186 13.71 -8.15 14.26
C LEU A 186 13.55 -8.28 15.78
N CYS A 187 12.63 -9.14 16.24
CA CYS A 187 12.46 -9.43 17.66
C CYS A 187 13.66 -10.18 18.27
N LEU A 188 14.31 -11.07 17.51
CA LEU A 188 15.53 -11.76 17.94
C LEU A 188 16.71 -10.78 18.06
N VAL A 189 16.85 -9.85 17.13
CA VAL A 189 17.87 -8.78 17.20
C VAL A 189 17.61 -7.85 18.39
N GLY A 190 16.34 -7.51 18.67
CA GLY A 190 15.96 -6.76 19.87
C GLY A 190 16.20 -7.52 21.18
N SER A 191 15.91 -8.83 21.21
CA SER A 191 16.06 -9.68 22.40
C SER A 191 17.50 -10.15 22.67
N LEU A 192 18.43 -10.00 21.71
CA LEU A 192 19.88 -10.07 21.99
C LEU A 192 20.36 -8.96 22.94
N GLN A 193 19.56 -7.90 23.15
CA GLN A 193 19.74 -6.92 24.24
C GLN A 193 18.81 -7.14 25.45
N GLY A 194 17.91 -8.13 25.43
CA GLY A 194 17.03 -8.42 26.56
C GLY A 194 15.96 -9.46 26.25
N SER A 195 16.12 -10.65 26.83
CA SER A 195 15.13 -11.71 27.13
C SER A 195 14.16 -12.20 26.04
N LYS A 196 14.14 -13.53 25.91
CA LYS A 196 13.28 -14.36 25.05
C LYS A 196 11.79 -14.21 25.37
N SER A 197 10.94 -14.12 24.33
CA SER A 197 9.71 -14.91 24.23
C SER A 197 9.22 -15.00 22.78
N HIS A 198 8.52 -16.09 22.44
CA HIS A 198 7.90 -16.40 21.13
C HIS A 198 6.39 -16.26 21.23
N TYR A 199 5.68 -15.90 20.14
CA TYR A 199 4.65 -16.69 19.44
C TYR A 199 4.06 -15.91 18.24
N VAL A 200 3.94 -16.66 17.12
CA VAL A 200 3.35 -16.41 15.78
C VAL A 200 3.33 -14.97 15.27
#